data_AF-V9EMR1-F1
#
_entry.id   AF-V9EMR1-F1
#
_cell.length_a   1.000
_cell.length_b   1.000
_cell.length_c   1.000
_cell.angle_alpha   90.00
_cell.angle_beta   90.00
_cell.angle_gamma   90.00
#
_symmetry.space_group_name_H-M   'P 1'
#
loop_
_entity.id
_entity.type
_entity.pdbx_description
1 polymer ?
#
loop_
_entity_poly.entity_id
_entity_poly.type
_entity_poly.pdbx_seq_one_letter_code
_entity_poly.pdbx_strand_id
1 'polypeptide(L)'
;MTPSSAMTPRPESEFTHLATPDNLQDKHESLGFSRKFGPSTWTRHYGYLGNAAQFVILVSMFLYAYGQIFYYSDAYTKTVSSNIGTWYGVPAGGGRDAGGHYEMIRPTFFFLFCFLPIVASLVLLELLKHFNVRRITSNYILTFTRLLRRKPSIFDRVAPVSLGEILFLVFLIGGNVYVFQYFYVRRVERNRERDREFNFELYLEMVALTLGFVCVYNMAFLFLPATRNCVWMEFLNISYANGIKYHRWVGVVTVLTALFHCLGYYWSWIRQGEWKENALPCFDCAVGSEEGHDPWMNFFGEIALLAFLAIGLTSI
;
A
#
# COMPACT_ATOMS: atom_id res chain seq x y z
N MET A 1 -51.55 -51.19 0.37
CA MET A 1 -50.51 -51.10 -0.69
C MET A 1 -51.15 -50.34 -1.83
N THR A 2 -50.76 -49.15 -2.28
CA THR A 2 -49.56 -48.29 -2.21
C THR A 2 -50.02 -46.82 -2.16
N PRO A 3 -49.17 -45.86 -1.71
CA PRO A 3 -49.57 -44.47 -1.47
C PRO A 3 -49.30 -43.55 -2.68
N SER A 4 -50.06 -42.47 -2.86
CA SER A 4 -49.72 -41.39 -3.80
C SER A 4 -49.85 -40.01 -3.18
N SER A 5 -48.67 -39.38 -3.08
CA SER A 5 -48.27 -37.97 -2.99
C SER A 5 -49.16 -36.92 -2.30
N ALA A 6 -48.50 -36.22 -1.37
CA ALA A 6 -48.97 -35.05 -0.65
C ALA A 6 -49.24 -33.85 -1.58
N MET A 7 -50.34 -33.14 -1.32
CA MET A 7 -50.66 -31.82 -1.86
C MET A 7 -49.63 -30.78 -1.41
N THR A 8 -48.88 -30.23 -2.36
CA THR A 8 -48.22 -28.92 -2.19
C THR A 8 -49.27 -27.80 -2.12
N PRO A 9 -49.28 -26.94 -1.09
CA PRO A 9 -50.14 -25.76 -1.05
C PRO A 9 -49.67 -24.72 -2.07
N ARG A 10 -50.61 -24.10 -2.80
CA ARG A 10 -50.35 -22.93 -3.65
C ARG A 10 -50.23 -21.68 -2.76
N PRO A 11 -49.20 -20.83 -2.92
CA PRO A 11 -48.95 -19.68 -2.03
C PRO A 11 -49.86 -18.47 -2.31
N GLU A 12 -50.73 -18.54 -3.31
CA GLU A 12 -51.50 -17.41 -3.82
C GLU A 12 -52.74 -17.05 -2.96
N SER A 13 -53.14 -17.90 -2.00
CA SER A 13 -54.40 -17.73 -1.25
C SER A 13 -54.24 -17.10 0.13
N GLU A 14 -53.02 -16.90 0.63
CA GLU A 14 -52.79 -16.38 2.00
C GLU A 14 -52.62 -14.86 2.06
N PHE A 15 -52.58 -14.16 0.92
CA PHE A 15 -52.34 -12.72 0.85
C PHE A 15 -53.54 -11.87 0.39
N THR A 16 -54.72 -12.45 0.19
CA THR A 16 -55.89 -11.75 -0.35
C THR A 16 -56.67 -10.89 0.65
N HIS A 17 -56.26 -10.84 1.93
CA HIS A 17 -57.02 -10.14 2.98
C HIS A 17 -56.37 -8.87 3.55
N LEU A 18 -55.25 -8.39 3.01
CA LEU A 18 -54.70 -7.09 3.41
C LEU A 18 -55.22 -5.98 2.49
N ALA A 19 -56.46 -5.56 2.73
CA ALA A 19 -56.96 -4.28 2.22
C ALA A 19 -56.12 -3.16 2.84
N THR A 20 -55.51 -2.33 1.99
CA THR A 20 -54.78 -1.13 2.43
C THR A 20 -55.82 -0.05 2.74
N PRO A 21 -55.85 0.57 3.95
CA PRO A 21 -56.79 1.64 4.22
C PRO A 21 -56.34 2.92 3.50
N ASP A 22 -57.18 3.46 2.62
CA ASP A 22 -56.93 4.64 1.77
C ASP A 22 -56.77 5.99 2.52
N ASN A 23 -56.66 5.99 3.85
CA ASN A 23 -56.67 7.21 4.68
C ASN A 23 -55.52 7.31 5.70
N LEU A 24 -54.31 6.86 5.32
CA LEU A 24 -53.10 7.03 6.15
C LEU A 24 -52.20 8.22 5.73
N GLN A 25 -52.56 8.99 4.71
CA GLN A 25 -51.79 10.17 4.31
C GLN A 25 -51.94 11.35 5.29
N ASP A 26 -53.09 11.50 5.96
CA ASP A 26 -53.37 12.70 6.77
C ASP A 26 -53.03 12.58 8.26
N LYS A 27 -52.54 11.42 8.73
CA LYS A 27 -52.14 11.23 10.15
C LYS A 27 -50.63 11.23 10.40
N HIS A 28 -49.81 11.25 9.34
CA HIS A 28 -48.36 11.20 9.47
C HIS A 28 -47.69 12.56 9.74
N GLU A 29 -48.43 13.67 9.63
CA GLU A 29 -47.92 15.03 9.94
C GLU A 29 -48.07 15.42 11.42
N SER A 30 -48.89 14.73 12.23
CA SER A 30 -49.20 15.15 13.62
C SER A 30 -48.44 14.39 14.71
N LEU A 31 -47.73 13.32 14.39
CA LEU A 31 -46.87 12.62 15.33
C LEU A 31 -45.43 13.01 15.03
N GLY A 32 -44.90 13.96 15.81
CA GLY A 32 -43.51 14.38 15.85
C GLY A 32 -42.56 13.23 16.19
N PHE A 33 -42.42 12.27 15.27
CA PHE A 33 -41.36 11.29 15.29
C PHE A 33 -40.08 12.01 14.86
N SER A 34 -39.55 12.76 15.83
CA SER A 34 -38.25 13.40 15.79
C SER A 34 -37.23 12.44 15.17
N ARG A 35 -36.56 12.93 14.12
CA ARG A 35 -35.38 12.38 13.42
C ARG A 35 -34.59 11.34 14.25
N LYS A 36 -35.04 10.09 14.32
CA LYS A 36 -34.27 9.05 15.03
C LYS A 36 -33.07 8.55 14.21
N PHE A 37 -33.09 8.76 12.88
CA PHE A 37 -32.03 8.32 11.97
C PHE A 37 -31.73 9.32 10.84
N GLY A 38 -31.69 10.62 11.17
CA GLY A 38 -31.23 11.68 10.26
C GLY A 38 -29.81 12.15 10.60
N PRO A 39 -29.05 12.73 9.65
CA PRO A 39 -27.81 13.45 9.98
C PRO A 39 -28.09 14.48 11.09
N SER A 40 -27.17 14.63 12.05
CA SER A 40 -27.37 15.58 13.14
C SER A 40 -27.51 17.00 12.59
N THR A 41 -28.11 17.91 13.35
CA THR A 41 -28.21 19.32 12.95
C THR A 41 -26.84 19.93 12.69
N TRP A 42 -25.82 19.49 13.43
CA TRP A 42 -24.41 19.83 13.22
C TRP A 42 -23.87 19.33 11.87
N THR A 43 -24.23 18.12 11.45
CA THR A 43 -23.83 17.52 10.16
C THR A 43 -24.21 18.43 8.97
N ARG A 44 -25.35 19.13 9.03
CA ARG A 44 -25.77 20.03 7.94
C ARG A 44 -25.01 21.35 7.92
N HIS A 45 -24.54 21.85 9.07
CA HIS A 45 -23.79 23.10 9.17
C HIS A 45 -22.29 22.90 8.83
N TYR A 46 -21.71 21.79 9.29
CA TYR A 46 -20.28 21.47 9.12
C TYR A 46 -19.98 20.51 7.96
N GLY A 47 -20.91 20.37 7.00
CA GLY A 47 -20.72 19.43 5.89
C GLY A 47 -19.52 19.73 4.99
N TYR A 48 -19.12 20.99 4.92
CA TYR A 48 -17.88 21.39 4.24
C TYR A 48 -16.63 20.80 4.90
N LEU A 49 -16.58 20.68 6.24
CA LEU A 49 -15.47 20.06 6.95
C LEU A 49 -15.39 18.56 6.67
N GLY A 50 -16.54 17.87 6.57
CA GLY A 50 -16.60 16.47 6.18
C GLY A 50 -16.08 16.24 4.76
N ASN A 51 -16.48 17.09 3.82
CA ASN A 51 -15.99 17.06 2.43
C ASN A 51 -14.49 17.35 2.35
N ALA A 52 -14.01 18.36 3.09
CA ALA A 52 -12.59 18.71 3.16
C ALA A 52 -11.76 17.55 3.73
N ALA A 53 -12.21 16.92 4.81
CA ALA A 53 -11.55 15.75 5.40
C ALA A 53 -11.46 14.59 4.41
N GLN A 54 -12.55 14.26 3.70
CA GLN A 54 -12.54 13.21 2.68
C GLN A 54 -11.60 13.54 1.50
N PHE A 55 -11.53 14.81 1.09
CA PHE A 55 -10.60 15.25 0.06
C PHE A 55 -9.14 15.11 0.52
N VAL A 56 -8.82 15.57 1.74
CA VAL A 56 -7.47 15.42 2.30
C VAL A 56 -7.08 13.96 2.45
N ILE A 57 -8.01 13.08 2.81
CA ILE A 57 -7.78 11.64 2.84
C ILE A 57 -7.41 11.11 1.44
N LEU A 58 -8.18 11.45 0.40
CA LEU A 58 -7.89 11.04 -0.98
C LEU A 58 -6.54 11.58 -1.48
N VAL A 59 -6.23 12.84 -1.18
CA VAL A 59 -4.92 13.45 -1.50
C VAL A 59 -3.81 12.72 -0.75
N SER A 60 -4.02 12.34 0.51
CA SER A 60 -3.03 11.62 1.30
C SER A 60 -2.78 10.20 0.76
N MET A 61 -3.84 9.50 0.33
CA MET A 61 -3.70 8.21 -0.35
C MET A 61 -2.91 8.35 -1.65
N PHE A 62 -3.25 9.35 -2.46
CA PHE A 62 -2.54 9.61 -3.71
C PHE A 62 -1.08 9.97 -3.46
N LEU A 63 -0.79 10.88 -2.51
CA LEU A 63 0.58 11.26 -2.13
C LEU A 63 1.39 10.06 -1.65
N TYR A 64 0.78 9.15 -0.89
CA TYR A 64 1.43 7.92 -0.46
C TYR A 64 1.79 7.03 -1.65
N ALA A 65 0.82 6.63 -2.49
CA ALA A 65 1.09 5.77 -3.64
C ALA A 65 2.06 6.43 -4.64
N TYR A 66 1.83 7.70 -4.94
CA TYR A 66 2.69 8.46 -5.84
C TYR A 66 4.09 8.58 -5.26
N GLY A 67 4.24 8.89 -3.96
CA GLY A 67 5.53 8.99 -3.29
C GLY A 67 6.35 7.71 -3.39
N GLN A 68 5.70 6.54 -3.21
CA GLN A 68 6.37 5.24 -3.37
C GLN A 68 6.92 5.04 -4.78
N ILE A 69 6.19 5.45 -5.84
CA ILE A 69 6.68 5.31 -7.22
C ILE A 69 7.66 6.44 -7.59
N PHE A 70 7.37 7.67 -7.19
CA PHE A 70 8.11 8.88 -7.52
C PHE A 70 9.53 8.85 -6.96
N TYR A 71 9.74 8.22 -5.79
CA TYR A 71 11.06 7.95 -5.26
C TYR A 71 11.98 7.25 -6.28
N TYR A 72 11.41 6.44 -7.17
CA TYR A 72 12.09 5.72 -8.23
C TYR A 72 12.07 6.49 -9.56
N SER A 73 12.25 7.80 -9.51
CA SER A 73 12.30 8.66 -10.71
C SER A 73 13.52 9.57 -10.73
N ASP A 74 13.91 9.97 -11.93
CA ASP A 74 14.97 10.96 -12.11
C ASP A 74 14.56 12.34 -11.59
N ALA A 75 13.27 12.66 -11.66
CA ALA A 75 12.70 13.87 -11.10
C ALA A 75 12.96 13.94 -9.59
N TYR A 76 12.72 12.85 -8.84
CA TYR A 76 13.07 12.80 -7.42
C TYR A 76 14.55 13.08 -7.19
N THR A 77 15.44 12.40 -7.93
CA THR A 77 16.89 12.53 -7.73
C THR A 77 17.38 13.96 -8.02
N LYS A 78 16.89 14.58 -9.11
CA LYS A 78 17.37 15.89 -9.59
C LYS A 78 16.75 17.07 -8.86
N THR A 79 15.49 16.98 -8.42
CA THR A 79 14.77 18.12 -7.82
C THR A 79 14.53 17.91 -6.34
N VAL A 80 13.72 16.92 -5.96
CA VAL A 80 13.25 16.76 -4.58
C VAL A 80 14.38 16.37 -3.63
N SER A 81 15.20 15.39 -4.00
CA SER A 81 16.37 14.96 -3.22
C SER A 81 17.37 16.11 -3.04
N SER A 82 17.62 16.88 -4.10
CA SER A 82 18.51 18.04 -4.07
C SER A 82 17.96 19.14 -3.14
N ASN A 83 16.68 19.47 -3.26
CA ASN A 83 16.02 20.47 -2.41
C ASN A 83 16.01 20.06 -0.94
N ILE A 84 15.68 18.81 -0.62
CA ILE A 84 15.74 18.31 0.77
C ILE A 84 17.19 18.35 1.27
N GLY A 85 18.17 18.01 0.43
CA GLY A 85 19.59 18.11 0.77
C GLY A 85 20.00 19.51 1.24
N THR A 86 19.49 20.56 0.60
CA THR A 86 19.79 21.94 1.02
C THR A 86 19.31 22.29 2.43
N TRP A 87 18.25 21.63 2.93
CA TRP A 87 17.78 21.82 4.32
C TRP A 87 18.78 21.30 5.35
N TYR A 88 19.66 20.39 4.92
CA TYR A 88 20.65 19.71 5.74
C TYR A 88 22.09 20.08 5.38
N GLY A 89 22.27 21.20 4.67
CA GLY A 89 23.59 21.73 4.32
C GLY A 89 24.30 20.99 3.18
N VAL A 90 23.61 20.13 2.43
CA VAL A 90 24.16 19.50 1.22
C VAL A 90 24.05 20.48 0.05
N PRO A 91 25.14 20.78 -0.68
CA PRO A 91 25.09 21.63 -1.87
C PRO A 91 24.09 21.10 -2.91
N ALA A 92 23.45 22.00 -3.66
CA ALA A 92 22.52 21.61 -4.71
C ALA A 92 23.22 20.77 -5.78
N GLY A 93 22.71 19.56 -6.04
CA GLY A 93 23.35 18.57 -6.92
C GLY A 93 24.58 17.87 -6.32
N GLY A 94 24.90 18.15 -5.05
CA GLY A 94 25.93 17.47 -4.28
C GLY A 94 25.54 16.03 -3.93
N GLY A 95 26.48 15.09 -4.11
CA GLY A 95 26.32 13.70 -3.72
C GLY A 95 26.57 13.45 -2.24
N ARG A 96 26.77 12.17 -1.88
CA ARG A 96 27.10 11.72 -0.52
C ARG A 96 28.32 12.45 0.07
N ASP A 97 29.27 12.83 -0.77
CA ASP A 97 30.57 13.38 -0.35
C ASP A 97 30.64 14.91 -0.46
N ALA A 98 29.53 15.57 -0.80
CA ALA A 98 29.50 17.01 -1.04
C ALA A 98 29.42 17.86 0.26
N GLY A 99 29.53 17.23 1.44
CA GLY A 99 29.35 17.87 2.75
C GLY A 99 27.88 17.97 3.17
N GLY A 100 27.64 18.27 4.46
CA GLY A 100 26.31 18.28 5.07
C GLY A 100 25.79 16.91 5.50
N HIS A 101 24.52 16.83 5.89
CA HIS A 101 23.87 15.60 6.38
C HIS A 101 23.05 14.90 5.28
N TYR A 102 23.74 14.31 4.29
CA TYR A 102 23.11 13.60 3.17
C TYR A 102 22.23 12.42 3.64
N GLU A 103 22.57 11.79 4.76
CA GLU A 103 21.82 10.73 5.40
C GLU A 103 20.37 11.12 5.77
N MET A 104 20.10 12.41 5.98
CA MET A 104 18.79 12.92 6.37
C MET A 104 17.80 13.06 5.20
N ILE A 105 18.27 12.98 3.95
CA ILE A 105 17.43 13.19 2.76
C ILE A 105 16.37 12.10 2.63
N ARG A 106 16.77 10.83 2.68
CA ARG A 106 15.84 9.70 2.50
C ARG A 106 14.80 9.63 3.63
N PRO A 107 15.16 9.69 4.93
CA PRO A 107 14.18 9.69 6.01
C PRO A 107 13.19 10.85 5.88
N THR A 108 13.65 12.05 5.52
CA THR A 108 12.78 13.22 5.36
C THR A 108 11.77 13.02 4.23
N PHE A 109 12.21 12.47 3.09
CA PHE A 109 11.30 12.14 1.99
C PHE A 109 10.21 11.15 2.42
N PHE A 110 10.60 10.02 3.03
CA PHE A 110 9.63 9.01 3.48
C PHE A 110 8.74 9.54 4.60
N PHE A 111 9.24 10.43 5.47
CA PHE A 111 8.42 11.08 6.47
C PHE A 111 7.33 11.95 5.84
N LEU A 112 7.71 12.82 4.90
CA LEU A 112 6.79 13.78 4.27
C LEU A 112 5.79 13.14 3.31
N PHE A 113 6.23 12.17 2.51
CA PHE A 113 5.41 11.58 1.45
C PHE A 113 4.79 10.23 1.83
N CYS A 114 5.26 9.58 2.90
CA CYS A 114 4.74 8.27 3.31
C CYS A 114 4.11 8.31 4.72
N PHE A 115 4.87 8.72 5.73
CA PHE A 115 4.40 8.70 7.11
C PHE A 115 3.30 9.74 7.38
N LEU A 116 3.54 11.01 7.08
CA LEU A 116 2.57 12.09 7.31
C LEU A 116 1.23 11.84 6.58
N PRO A 117 1.20 11.42 5.30
CA PRO A 117 -0.05 11.12 4.62
C PRO A 117 -0.81 9.95 5.25
N ILE A 118 -0.13 8.88 5.67
CA ILE A 118 -0.78 7.78 6.40
C ILE A 118 -1.40 8.30 7.68
N VAL A 119 -0.63 9.00 8.53
CA VAL A 119 -1.12 9.48 9.83
C VAL A 119 -2.28 10.45 9.65
N ALA A 120 -2.15 11.41 8.73
CA ALA A 120 -3.23 12.36 8.42
C ALA A 120 -4.50 11.64 7.97
N SER A 121 -4.37 10.65 7.08
CA SER A 121 -5.52 9.88 6.60
C SER A 121 -6.22 9.09 7.71
N LEU A 122 -5.45 8.52 8.65
CA LEU A 122 -5.97 7.76 9.78
C LEU A 122 -6.69 8.66 10.80
N VAL A 123 -6.06 9.78 11.19
CA VAL A 123 -6.65 10.74 12.13
C VAL A 123 -7.95 11.33 11.56
N LEU A 124 -7.97 11.70 10.28
CA LEU A 124 -9.16 12.23 9.64
C LEU A 124 -10.26 11.18 9.48
N LEU A 125 -9.91 9.92 9.19
CA LEU A 125 -10.88 8.84 9.15
C LEU A 125 -11.54 8.62 10.52
N GLU A 126 -10.74 8.62 11.59
CA GLU A 126 -11.25 8.46 12.95
C GLU A 126 -12.13 9.64 13.38
N LEU A 127 -11.73 10.86 13.00
CA LEU A 127 -12.56 12.06 13.19
C LEU A 127 -13.91 11.93 12.47
N LEU A 128 -13.91 11.50 11.21
CA LEU A 128 -15.14 11.30 10.43
C LEU A 128 -16.05 10.21 11.03
N LYS A 129 -15.46 9.16 11.62
CA LYS A 129 -16.20 8.12 12.35
C LYS A 129 -16.83 8.66 13.63
N HIS A 130 -16.05 9.37 14.45
CA HIS A 130 -16.49 9.88 15.74
C HIS A 130 -17.71 10.79 15.61
N PHE A 131 -17.71 11.70 14.63
CA PHE A 131 -18.83 12.62 14.42
C PHE A 131 -19.99 12.01 13.61
N ASN A 132 -19.92 10.72 13.25
CA ASN A 132 -20.87 10.03 12.37
C ASN A 132 -21.10 10.78 11.03
N VAL A 133 -20.06 11.48 10.58
CA VAL A 133 -20.05 12.33 9.38
C VAL A 133 -19.88 11.51 8.11
N ARG A 134 -19.73 10.17 8.21
CA ARG A 134 -19.71 9.24 7.06
C ARG A 134 -20.85 9.47 6.06
N ARG A 135 -22.01 9.94 6.53
CA ARG A 135 -23.18 10.23 5.67
C ARG A 135 -23.07 11.55 4.89
N ILE A 136 -22.13 12.42 5.24
CA ILE A 136 -21.71 13.55 4.41
C ILE A 136 -20.65 13.04 3.46
N THR A 137 -21.08 12.44 2.38
CA THR A 137 -20.18 12.03 1.32
C THR A 137 -20.42 12.97 0.14
N SER A 138 -19.38 13.67 -0.31
CA SER A 138 -19.49 14.53 -1.49
C SER A 138 -20.05 13.76 -2.68
N ASN A 139 -20.95 14.36 -3.47
CA ASN A 139 -21.51 13.72 -4.67
C ASN A 139 -20.43 13.23 -5.65
N TYR A 140 -19.29 13.93 -5.70
CA TYR A 140 -18.13 13.53 -6.51
C TYR A 140 -17.48 12.26 -5.98
N ILE A 141 -17.27 12.18 -4.66
CA ILE A 141 -16.68 11.00 -4.00
C ILE A 141 -17.62 9.80 -4.08
N LEU A 142 -18.93 10.03 -3.97
CA LEU A 142 -19.94 8.98 -4.18
C LEU A 142 -19.93 8.46 -5.62
N THR A 143 -19.88 9.35 -6.61
CA THR A 143 -19.80 8.96 -8.02
C THR A 143 -18.52 8.17 -8.29
N PHE A 144 -17.39 8.64 -7.78
CA PHE A 144 -16.10 7.98 -7.92
C PHE A 144 -16.07 6.60 -7.23
N THR A 145 -16.53 6.50 -5.99
CA THR A 145 -16.58 5.21 -5.27
C THR A 145 -17.60 4.25 -5.88
N ARG A 146 -18.71 4.73 -6.45
CA ARG A 146 -19.64 3.90 -7.24
C ARG A 146 -18.97 3.30 -8.47
N LEU A 147 -18.12 4.07 -9.16
CA LEU A 147 -17.32 3.55 -10.27
C LEU A 147 -16.37 2.45 -9.78
N LEU A 148 -15.61 2.70 -8.72
CA LEU A 148 -14.67 1.70 -8.16
C LEU A 148 -15.38 0.42 -7.68
N ARG A 149 -16.62 0.53 -7.20
CA ARG A 149 -17.46 -0.60 -6.78
C ARG A 149 -17.99 -1.45 -7.93
N ARG A 150 -17.97 -0.95 -9.17
CA ARG A 150 -18.49 -1.68 -10.32
C ARG A 150 -17.66 -2.94 -10.54
N LYS A 151 -18.33 -4.05 -10.83
CA LYS A 151 -17.69 -5.30 -11.26
C LYS A 151 -17.75 -5.37 -12.78
N PRO A 152 -16.61 -5.44 -13.49
CA PRO A 152 -16.63 -5.60 -14.93
C PRO A 152 -17.20 -6.97 -15.30
N SER A 153 -17.93 -7.02 -16.42
CA SER A 153 -18.34 -8.28 -17.06
C SER A 153 -17.40 -8.54 -18.22
N ILE A 154 -16.77 -9.71 -18.25
CA ILE A 154 -15.88 -10.15 -19.34
C ILE A 154 -16.48 -11.44 -19.89
N PHE A 155 -16.80 -11.47 -21.19
CA PHE A 155 -17.42 -12.63 -21.86
C PHE A 155 -18.65 -13.18 -21.11
N ASP A 156 -19.61 -12.30 -20.80
CA ASP A 156 -20.86 -12.60 -20.07
C ASP A 156 -20.69 -13.19 -18.66
N ARG A 157 -19.47 -13.16 -18.11
CA ARG A 157 -19.20 -13.52 -16.72
C ARG A 157 -18.79 -12.27 -15.94
N VAL A 158 -19.53 -11.99 -14.87
CA VAL A 158 -19.19 -10.91 -13.93
C VAL A 158 -17.93 -11.32 -13.18
N ALA A 159 -16.87 -10.51 -13.27
CA ALA A 159 -15.65 -10.74 -12.54
C ALA A 159 -15.93 -10.71 -11.02
N PRO A 160 -15.33 -11.60 -10.22
CA PRO A 160 -15.53 -11.60 -8.77
C PRO A 160 -14.93 -10.35 -8.12
N VAL A 161 -13.99 -9.70 -8.80
CA VAL A 161 -13.24 -8.52 -8.34
C VAL A 161 -13.87 -7.20 -8.82
N SER A 162 -13.83 -6.18 -7.97
CA SER A 162 -14.30 -4.82 -8.32
C SER A 162 -13.24 -4.03 -9.12
N LEU A 163 -13.64 -2.94 -9.77
CA LEU A 163 -12.69 -2.04 -10.45
C LEU A 163 -11.65 -1.45 -9.48
N GLY A 164 -12.03 -1.18 -8.23
CA GLY A 164 -11.08 -0.71 -7.21
C GLY A 164 -10.07 -1.79 -6.80
N GLU A 165 -10.48 -3.05 -6.73
CA GLU A 165 -9.57 -4.18 -6.53
C GLU A 165 -8.63 -4.38 -7.73
N ILE A 166 -9.14 -4.26 -8.95
CA ILE A 166 -8.31 -4.32 -10.17
C ILE A 166 -7.29 -3.18 -10.17
N LEU A 167 -7.72 -1.94 -9.86
CA LEU A 167 -6.83 -0.78 -9.76
C LEU A 167 -5.72 -1.03 -8.74
N PHE A 168 -6.07 -1.56 -7.57
CA PHE A 168 -5.10 -1.91 -6.53
C PHE A 168 -4.09 -2.96 -7.01
N LEU A 169 -4.57 -4.04 -7.64
CA LEU A 169 -3.71 -5.11 -8.14
C LEU A 169 -2.82 -4.66 -9.30
N VAL A 170 -3.35 -3.89 -10.24
CA VAL A 170 -2.59 -3.30 -11.35
C VAL A 170 -1.51 -2.37 -10.81
N PHE A 171 -1.84 -1.56 -9.80
CA PHE A 171 -0.86 -0.68 -9.15
C PHE A 171 0.25 -1.49 -8.45
N LEU A 172 -0.11 -2.55 -7.71
CA LEU A 172 0.89 -3.40 -7.04
C LEU A 172 1.79 -4.13 -8.04
N ILE A 173 1.20 -4.82 -9.02
CA ILE A 173 1.95 -5.61 -10.02
C ILE A 173 2.75 -4.67 -10.92
N GLY A 174 2.11 -3.62 -11.44
CA GLY A 174 2.74 -2.62 -12.30
C GLY A 174 3.87 -1.88 -11.58
N GLY A 175 3.70 -1.53 -10.31
CA GLY A 175 4.75 -0.92 -9.50
C GLY A 175 5.92 -1.85 -9.26
N ASN A 176 5.70 -3.14 -8.99
CA ASN A 176 6.78 -4.13 -8.90
C ASN A 176 7.60 -4.20 -10.20
N VAL A 177 6.94 -4.27 -11.35
CA VAL A 177 7.59 -4.29 -12.67
C VAL A 177 8.36 -2.99 -12.92
N TYR A 178 7.75 -1.84 -12.60
CA TYR A 178 8.35 -0.53 -12.76
C TYR A 178 9.63 -0.38 -11.92
N VAL A 179 9.56 -0.69 -10.62
CA VAL A 179 10.70 -0.61 -9.70
C VAL A 179 11.83 -1.52 -10.15
N PHE A 180 11.51 -2.75 -10.54
CA PHE A 180 12.50 -3.70 -11.04
C PHE A 180 13.20 -3.16 -12.30
N GLN A 181 12.42 -2.75 -13.31
CA GLN A 181 12.95 -2.22 -14.57
C GLN A 181 13.82 -0.98 -14.36
N TYR A 182 13.31 0.00 -13.59
CA TYR A 182 14.03 1.26 -13.36
C TYR A 182 15.39 1.03 -12.70
N PHE A 183 15.47 0.26 -11.62
CA PHE A 183 16.74 0.01 -10.95
C PHE A 183 17.68 -0.88 -11.74
N TYR A 184 17.14 -1.89 -12.44
CA TYR A 184 17.96 -2.78 -13.25
C TYR A 184 18.65 -1.98 -14.37
N VAL A 185 17.90 -1.17 -15.12
CA VAL A 185 18.45 -0.33 -16.20
C VAL A 185 19.46 0.67 -15.65
N ARG A 186 19.09 1.44 -14.61
CA ARG A 186 19.98 2.42 -13.97
C ARG A 186 21.27 1.78 -13.45
N ARG A 187 21.21 0.52 -13.03
CA ARG A 187 22.39 -0.22 -12.56
C ARG A 187 23.28 -0.67 -13.70
N VAL A 188 22.69 -1.17 -14.78
CA VAL A 188 23.43 -1.53 -16.01
C VAL A 188 24.16 -0.30 -16.56
N GLU A 189 23.49 0.84 -16.64
CA GLU A 189 24.09 2.11 -17.06
C GLU A 189 25.25 2.52 -16.15
N ARG A 190 25.03 2.52 -14.83
CA ARG A 190 26.09 2.86 -13.85
C ARG A 190 27.31 1.93 -13.93
N ASN A 191 27.12 0.64 -14.19
CA ASN A 191 28.22 -0.30 -14.33
C ASN A 191 28.96 -0.14 -15.67
N ARG A 192 28.26 0.27 -16.74
CA ARG A 192 28.90 0.67 -18.01
C ARG A 192 29.74 1.92 -17.87
N GLU A 193 29.24 2.93 -17.16
CA GLU A 193 30.00 4.17 -16.88
C GLU A 193 31.28 3.92 -16.08
N ARG A 194 31.29 2.87 -15.25
CA ARG A 194 32.44 2.44 -14.46
C ARG A 194 33.36 1.46 -15.18
N ASP A 195 33.11 1.18 -16.46
CA ASP A 195 33.85 0.23 -17.29
C ASP A 195 34.04 -1.16 -16.63
N ARG A 196 33.01 -1.61 -15.87
CA ARG A 196 33.05 -2.94 -15.24
C ARG A 196 32.73 -4.02 -16.26
N GLU A 197 33.52 -5.08 -16.28
CA GLU A 197 33.22 -6.27 -17.08
C GLU A 197 31.95 -6.96 -16.60
N PHE A 198 31.05 -7.25 -17.54
CA PHE A 198 29.78 -7.94 -17.29
C PHE A 198 30.01 -9.45 -17.14
N ASN A 199 30.49 -9.86 -15.97
CA ASN A 199 30.60 -11.25 -15.57
C ASN A 199 29.33 -11.74 -14.85
N PHE A 200 29.22 -13.07 -14.63
CA PHE A 200 28.06 -13.66 -13.97
C PHE A 200 27.82 -13.10 -12.56
N GLU A 201 28.89 -12.85 -11.80
CA GLU A 201 28.82 -12.29 -10.45
C GLU A 201 28.17 -10.92 -10.43
N LEU A 202 28.61 -10.04 -11.32
CA LEU A 202 28.05 -8.71 -11.46
C LEU A 202 26.57 -8.79 -11.85
N TYR A 203 26.19 -9.68 -12.78
CA TYR A 203 24.77 -9.88 -13.10
C TYR A 203 23.96 -10.33 -11.90
N LEU A 204 24.50 -11.25 -11.10
CA LEU A 204 23.84 -11.76 -9.91
C LEU A 204 23.66 -10.67 -8.84
N GLU A 205 24.70 -9.89 -8.55
CA GLU A 205 24.64 -8.73 -7.65
C GLU A 205 23.63 -7.67 -8.12
N MET A 206 23.59 -7.40 -9.43
CA MET A 206 22.64 -6.44 -10.00
C MET A 206 21.19 -6.89 -9.81
N VAL A 207 20.89 -8.15 -10.09
CA VAL A 207 19.55 -8.73 -9.91
C VAL A 207 19.20 -8.80 -8.42
N ALA A 208 20.12 -9.31 -7.59
CA ALA A 208 19.96 -9.44 -6.15
C ALA A 208 19.59 -8.11 -5.52
N LEU A 209 20.32 -7.03 -5.82
CA LEU A 209 20.03 -5.73 -5.24
C LEU A 209 18.74 -5.11 -5.78
N THR A 210 18.40 -5.36 -7.04
CA THR A 210 17.10 -4.95 -7.61
C THR A 210 15.94 -5.62 -6.87
N LEU A 211 16.07 -6.91 -6.55
CA LEU A 211 15.09 -7.63 -5.74
C LEU A 211 14.98 -7.06 -4.31
N GLY A 212 16.07 -6.55 -3.74
CA GLY A 212 16.05 -5.83 -2.47
C GLY A 212 15.16 -4.57 -2.52
N PHE A 213 15.24 -3.79 -3.59
CA PHE A 213 14.35 -2.62 -3.78
C PHE A 213 12.89 -3.01 -4.01
N VAL A 214 12.66 -4.09 -4.76
CA VAL A 214 11.31 -4.64 -4.94
C VAL A 214 10.73 -5.16 -3.62
N CYS A 215 11.56 -5.76 -2.75
CA CYS A 215 11.18 -6.16 -1.40
C CYS A 215 10.69 -4.95 -0.59
N VAL A 216 11.48 -3.88 -0.53
CA VAL A 216 11.11 -2.65 0.20
C VAL A 216 9.82 -2.01 -0.37
N TYR A 217 9.66 -2.00 -1.69
CA TYR A 217 8.42 -1.54 -2.32
C TYR A 217 7.21 -2.35 -1.82
N ASN A 218 7.29 -3.68 -1.81
CA ASN A 218 6.20 -4.53 -1.31
C ASN A 218 5.94 -4.33 0.19
N MET A 219 7.00 -4.18 1.01
CA MET A 219 6.87 -3.87 2.44
C MET A 219 6.03 -2.62 2.69
N ALA A 220 6.19 -1.58 1.85
CA ALA A 220 5.43 -0.34 1.99
C ALA A 220 3.91 -0.56 1.88
N PHE A 221 3.46 -1.58 1.15
CA PHE A 221 2.03 -1.88 1.01
C PHE A 221 1.56 -3.03 1.89
N LEU A 222 2.45 -3.70 2.61
CA LEU A 222 2.14 -4.89 3.40
C LEU A 222 1.19 -4.58 4.56
N PHE A 223 1.31 -3.41 5.20
CA PHE A 223 0.44 -3.00 6.30
C PHE A 223 -0.92 -2.45 5.88
N LEU A 224 -1.10 -2.05 4.61
CA LEU A 224 -2.38 -1.47 4.18
C LEU A 224 -3.53 -2.49 4.32
N PRO A 225 -3.45 -3.73 3.80
CA PRO A 225 -4.57 -4.67 3.89
C PRO A 225 -4.63 -5.41 5.24
N ALA A 226 -3.64 -5.21 6.13
CA ALA A 226 -3.60 -5.86 7.44
C ALA A 226 -4.58 -5.23 8.45
N THR A 227 -4.94 -3.96 8.29
CA THR A 227 -5.81 -3.26 9.24
C THR A 227 -7.28 -3.30 8.79
N ARG A 228 -8.17 -3.80 9.66
CA ARG A 228 -9.62 -3.89 9.41
C ARG A 228 -10.28 -2.58 9.01
N ASN A 229 -9.67 -1.45 9.39
CA ASN A 229 -10.16 -0.10 9.19
C ASN A 229 -9.26 0.71 8.24
N CYS A 230 -8.51 0.04 7.37
CA CYS A 230 -7.66 0.73 6.40
C CYS A 230 -8.51 1.62 5.48
N VAL A 231 -8.13 2.90 5.43
CA VAL A 231 -8.71 3.91 4.54
C VAL A 231 -8.77 3.38 3.09
N TRP A 232 -7.68 2.76 2.62
CA TRP A 232 -7.58 2.26 1.25
C TRP A 232 -8.64 1.22 0.90
N MET A 233 -8.91 0.30 1.82
CA MET A 233 -9.90 -0.75 1.62
C MET A 233 -11.32 -0.18 1.56
N GLU A 234 -11.62 0.84 2.37
CA GLU A 234 -12.93 1.52 2.37
C GLU A 234 -13.17 2.27 1.04
N PHE A 235 -12.16 2.98 0.53
CA PHE A 235 -12.27 3.76 -0.72
C PHE A 235 -12.24 2.89 -1.98
N LEU A 236 -11.38 1.87 -2.03
CA LEU A 236 -11.26 0.97 -3.17
C LEU A 236 -12.31 -0.17 -3.15
N ASN A 237 -13.17 -0.21 -2.14
CA ASN A 237 -14.17 -1.26 -1.94
C ASN A 237 -13.56 -2.68 -1.94
N ILE A 238 -12.41 -2.81 -1.27
CA ILE A 238 -11.75 -4.09 -1.05
C ILE A 238 -12.40 -4.73 0.18
N SER A 239 -13.00 -5.91 0.02
CA SER A 239 -13.56 -6.63 1.16
C SER A 239 -12.47 -7.02 2.16
N TYR A 240 -12.80 -7.16 3.44
CA TYR A 240 -11.79 -7.61 4.43
C TYR A 240 -11.20 -8.98 4.09
N ALA A 241 -12.02 -9.91 3.60
CA ALA A 241 -11.56 -11.22 3.13
C ALA A 241 -10.55 -11.09 1.98
N ASN A 242 -10.82 -10.24 0.99
CA ASN A 242 -9.89 -9.98 -0.11
C ASN A 242 -8.65 -9.21 0.35
N GLY A 243 -8.78 -8.29 1.31
CA GLY A 243 -7.66 -7.58 1.93
C GLY A 243 -6.67 -8.54 2.56
N ILE A 244 -7.12 -9.47 3.41
CA ILE A 244 -6.26 -10.50 4.01
C ILE A 244 -5.63 -11.39 2.94
N LYS A 245 -6.38 -11.77 1.90
CA LYS A 245 -5.84 -12.53 0.77
C LYS A 245 -4.69 -11.78 0.09
N TYR A 246 -4.85 -10.48 -0.17
CA TYR A 246 -3.81 -9.65 -0.78
C TYR A 246 -2.63 -9.40 0.15
N HIS A 247 -2.86 -9.20 1.45
CA HIS A 247 -1.78 -9.13 2.45
C HIS A 247 -0.91 -10.39 2.42
N ARG A 248 -1.52 -11.58 2.37
CA ARG A 248 -0.78 -12.84 2.23
C ARG A 248 0.01 -12.92 0.93
N TRP A 249 -0.59 -12.52 -0.20
CA TRP A 249 0.11 -12.51 -1.49
C TRP A 249 1.31 -11.56 -1.49
N VAL A 250 1.13 -10.32 -1.04
CA VAL A 250 2.21 -9.33 -0.93
C VAL A 250 3.27 -9.80 0.07
N GLY A 251 2.87 -10.40 1.19
CA GLY A 251 3.78 -10.99 2.17
C GLY A 251 4.66 -12.09 1.59
N VAL A 252 4.08 -13.04 0.85
CA VAL A 252 4.85 -14.10 0.17
C VAL A 252 5.83 -13.50 -0.83
N VAL A 253 5.39 -12.54 -1.67
CA VAL A 253 6.29 -11.87 -2.62
C VAL A 253 7.43 -11.16 -1.89
N THR A 254 7.14 -10.45 -0.80
CA THR A 254 8.15 -9.76 0.03
C THR A 254 9.20 -10.73 0.55
N VAL A 255 8.79 -11.83 1.19
CA VAL A 255 9.69 -12.86 1.73
C VAL A 255 10.54 -13.49 0.62
N LEU A 256 9.94 -13.82 -0.54
CA LEU A 256 10.69 -14.38 -1.67
C LEU A 256 11.71 -13.38 -2.23
N THR A 257 11.33 -12.11 -2.38
CA THR A 257 12.26 -11.08 -2.87
C THR A 257 13.40 -10.81 -1.89
N ALA A 258 13.14 -10.85 -0.57
CA ALA A 258 14.19 -10.78 0.45
C ALA A 258 15.13 -11.98 0.40
N LEU A 259 14.57 -13.20 0.28
CA LEU A 259 15.35 -14.43 0.17
C LEU A 259 16.27 -14.43 -1.05
N PHE A 260 15.74 -14.11 -2.24
CA PHE A 260 16.53 -14.09 -3.47
C PHE A 260 17.51 -12.91 -3.52
N HIS A 261 17.20 -11.79 -2.87
CA HIS A 261 18.16 -10.70 -2.65
C HIS A 261 19.39 -11.20 -1.88
N CYS A 262 19.19 -11.84 -0.73
CA CYS A 262 20.31 -12.33 0.08
C CYS A 262 21.02 -13.52 -0.59
N LEU A 263 20.29 -14.46 -1.18
CA LEU A 263 20.86 -15.63 -1.83
C LEU A 263 21.77 -15.25 -3.00
N GLY A 264 21.39 -14.24 -3.79
CA GLY A 264 22.21 -13.76 -4.89
C GLY A 264 23.54 -13.16 -4.40
N TYR A 265 23.51 -12.37 -3.33
CA TYR A 265 24.72 -11.84 -2.70
C TYR A 265 25.61 -12.93 -2.10
N TYR A 266 25.01 -13.86 -1.33
CA TYR A 266 25.73 -14.98 -0.73
C TYR A 266 26.44 -15.83 -1.79
N TRP A 267 25.72 -16.19 -2.84
CA TRP A 267 26.28 -16.97 -3.94
C TRP A 267 27.44 -16.22 -4.60
N SER A 268 27.28 -14.91 -4.79
CA SER A 268 28.33 -14.11 -5.40
C SER A 268 29.57 -13.98 -4.54
N TRP A 269 29.42 -13.70 -3.25
CA TRP A 269 30.52 -13.60 -2.31
C TRP A 269 31.25 -14.94 -2.12
N ILE A 270 30.53 -16.07 -2.13
CA ILE A 270 31.15 -17.40 -2.08
C ILE A 270 32.03 -17.62 -3.30
N ARG A 271 31.57 -17.23 -4.50
CA ARG A 271 32.34 -17.39 -5.73
C ARG A 271 33.55 -16.45 -5.83
N GLN A 272 33.45 -15.27 -5.21
CA GLN A 272 34.53 -14.28 -5.14
C GLN A 272 35.51 -14.57 -3.99
N GLY A 273 35.17 -15.45 -3.04
CA GLY A 273 35.99 -15.76 -1.87
C GLY A 273 35.86 -14.75 -0.72
N GLU A 274 34.95 -13.79 -0.84
CA GLU A 274 34.78 -12.64 0.07
C GLU A 274 33.61 -12.81 1.04
N TRP A 275 33.07 -14.04 1.17
CA TRP A 275 31.89 -14.30 2.01
C TRP A 275 32.10 -13.90 3.47
N LYS A 276 33.27 -14.23 4.06
CA LYS A 276 33.53 -13.92 5.47
C LYS A 276 33.59 -12.41 5.74
N GLU A 277 34.15 -11.66 4.80
CA GLU A 277 34.35 -10.21 4.92
C GLU A 277 33.01 -9.46 4.77
N ASN A 278 32.12 -9.96 3.92
CA ASN A 278 30.85 -9.31 3.63
C ASN A 278 29.70 -9.77 4.54
N ALA A 279 29.68 -11.02 5.01
CA ALA A 279 28.58 -11.58 5.79
C ALA A 279 28.74 -11.33 7.31
N LEU A 280 29.97 -11.38 7.83
CA LEU A 280 30.22 -11.25 9.25
C LEU A 280 30.39 -9.79 9.67
N PRO A 281 29.90 -9.40 10.87
CA PRO A 281 30.14 -8.07 11.39
C PRO A 281 31.61 -7.91 11.80
N CYS A 282 32.14 -6.69 11.67
CA CYS A 282 33.40 -6.34 12.30
C CYS A 282 33.16 -5.92 13.76
N PHE A 283 33.79 -6.62 14.70
CA PHE A 283 33.61 -6.37 16.15
C PHE A 283 34.46 -5.21 16.68
N ASP A 284 35.54 -4.87 15.97
CA ASP A 284 36.49 -3.83 16.38
C ASP A 284 36.32 -2.51 15.58
N CYS A 285 35.31 -2.43 14.72
CA CYS A 285 35.03 -1.27 13.88
C CYS A 285 33.84 -0.47 14.42
N ALA A 286 33.81 0.85 14.15
CA ALA A 286 32.62 1.64 14.41
C ALA A 286 31.59 1.44 13.29
N VAL A 287 30.30 1.28 13.63
CA VAL A 287 29.21 1.04 12.66
C VAL A 287 29.14 2.08 11.54
N GLY A 288 29.51 3.34 11.83
CA GLY A 288 29.49 4.44 10.87
C GLY A 288 30.83 4.74 10.19
N SER A 289 31.91 4.00 10.49
CA SER A 289 33.19 4.21 9.81
C SER A 289 33.15 3.66 8.38
N GLU A 290 34.08 4.10 7.54
CA GLU A 290 34.23 3.61 6.16
C GLU A 290 34.40 2.09 6.12
N GLU A 291 35.19 1.54 7.05
CA GLU A 291 35.43 0.11 7.19
C GLU A 291 34.24 -0.66 7.79
N GLY A 292 33.43 -0.01 8.64
CA GLY A 292 32.35 -0.66 9.37
C GLY A 292 30.98 -0.61 8.69
N HIS A 293 30.73 0.41 7.87
CA HIS A 293 29.40 0.67 7.32
C HIS A 293 28.82 -0.52 6.53
N ASP A 294 29.59 -1.08 5.59
CA ASP A 294 29.10 -2.13 4.69
C ASP A 294 28.95 -3.50 5.40
N PRO A 295 29.92 -4.01 6.17
CA PRO A 295 29.76 -5.25 6.94
C PRO A 295 28.59 -5.20 7.93
N TRP A 296 28.42 -4.08 8.66
CA TRP A 296 27.31 -3.94 9.58
C TRP A 296 25.95 -3.87 8.86
N MET A 297 25.88 -3.16 7.73
CA MET A 297 24.66 -3.10 6.92
C MET A 297 24.26 -4.49 6.40
N ASN A 298 25.22 -5.30 5.94
CA ASN A 298 24.98 -6.66 5.50
C ASN A 298 24.50 -7.54 6.66
N PHE A 299 25.17 -7.49 7.81
CA PHE A 299 24.78 -8.26 9.00
C PHE A 299 23.36 -7.90 9.50
N PHE A 300 22.99 -6.62 9.52
CA PHE A 300 21.60 -6.23 9.83
C PHE A 300 20.61 -6.73 8.77
N GLY A 301 21.01 -6.80 7.50
CA GLY A 301 20.26 -7.44 6.44
C GLY A 301 20.02 -8.93 6.69
N GLU A 302 21.00 -9.65 7.22
CA GLU A 302 20.87 -11.07 7.59
C GLU A 302 19.88 -11.26 8.74
N ILE A 303 19.97 -10.44 9.79
CA ILE A 303 19.01 -10.46 10.90
C ILE A 303 17.59 -10.19 10.37
N ALA A 304 17.44 -9.22 9.46
CA ALA A 304 16.16 -8.94 8.83
C ALA A 304 15.64 -10.12 8.02
N LEU A 305 16.49 -10.81 7.25
CA LEU A 305 16.11 -12.02 6.52
C LEU A 305 15.64 -13.13 7.47
N LEU A 306 16.37 -13.39 8.55
CA LEU A 306 15.98 -14.39 9.54
C LEU A 306 14.61 -14.07 10.15
N ALA A 307 14.33 -12.79 10.43
CA ALA A 307 13.01 -12.35 10.87
C ALA A 307 11.94 -12.58 9.80
N PHE A 308 12.20 -12.26 8.51
CA PHE A 308 11.28 -12.55 7.41
C PHE A 308 10.98 -14.04 7.27
N LEU A 309 11.99 -14.90 7.38
CA LEU A 309 11.82 -16.35 7.32
C LEU A 309 11.02 -16.87 8.50
N ALA A 310 11.28 -16.37 9.72
CA ALA A 310 10.52 -16.73 10.90
C ALA A 310 9.03 -16.33 10.77
N ILE A 311 8.76 -15.10 10.31
CA ILE A 311 7.39 -14.63 10.04
C ILE A 311 6.74 -15.48 8.94
N GLY A 312 7.47 -15.76 7.85
CA GLY A 312 6.99 -16.58 6.75
C GLY A 312 6.60 -17.98 7.20
N LEU A 313 7.48 -18.67 7.93
CA LEU A 313 7.25 -20.03 8.44
C LEU A 313 6.10 -20.11 9.45
N THR A 314 5.99 -19.11 10.34
CA THR A 314 4.90 -19.07 11.34
C THR A 314 3.55 -18.61 10.78
N SER A 315 3.51 -18.14 9.53
CA SER A 315 2.29 -17.67 8.86
C SER A 315 1.59 -18.71 7.97
N ILE A 316 2.15 -19.92 7.87
CA ILE A 316 1.61 -21.06 7.11
C ILE A 316 0.56 -21.79 7.94
#